data_AF-A0A398AW00-F1
#
_entry.id   AF-A0A398AW00-F1
#
_cell.length_a   1.000
_cell.length_b   1.000
_cell.length_c   1.000
_cell.angle_alpha   90.00
_cell.angle_beta   90.00
_cell.angle_gamma   90.00
#
_symmetry.space_group_name_H-M   'P 1'
#
loop_
_entity.id
_entity.type
_entity.pdbx_description
1 polymer ?
#
loop_
_entity_poly.entity_id
_entity_poly.type
_entity_poly.pdbx_seq_one_letter_code
_entity_poly.pdbx_strand_id
1 'polypeptide(L)'
;MLGHAHTEINSRLIPSLKTLHSTLDSKSLEFKDIVKIGRTHTQDATPLILGQEFGGYATHFSKMFGQLAQGGTAVGTGLNTKKGKSDMTMLQQLPRKLTKKDLH
;
A
#
# COMPACT_ATOMS: atom_id res chain seq x y z
N MET A 1 20.83 -14.30 -15.30
CA MET A 1 19.76 -14.56 -14.30
C MET A 1 19.20 -13.32 -13.61
N LEU A 2 20.01 -12.31 -13.24
CA LEU A 2 19.51 -11.13 -12.49
C LEU A 2 18.55 -10.20 -13.26
N GLY A 3 18.65 -10.13 -14.60
CA GLY A 3 17.80 -9.26 -15.42
C GLY A 3 16.33 -9.70 -15.52
N HIS A 4 16.06 -11.00 -15.45
CA HIS A 4 14.69 -11.53 -15.49
C HIS A 4 13.94 -11.20 -14.20
N ALA A 5 14.57 -11.37 -13.04
CA ALA A 5 13.97 -11.04 -11.75
C ALA A 5 13.59 -9.55 -11.66
N HIS A 6 14.46 -8.65 -12.12
CA HIS A 6 14.16 -7.23 -12.16
C HIS A 6 12.97 -6.89 -13.07
N THR A 7 12.90 -7.55 -14.23
CA THR A 7 11.81 -7.33 -15.20
C THR A 7 10.47 -7.83 -14.64
N GLU A 8 10.44 -9.01 -14.04
CA GLU A 8 9.22 -9.59 -13.45
C GLU A 8 8.71 -8.76 -12.26
N ILE A 9 9.61 -8.25 -11.40
CA ILE A 9 9.24 -7.37 -10.29
C ILE A 9 8.56 -6.10 -10.83
N ASN A 10 9.18 -5.41 -11.78
CA ASN A 10 8.65 -4.12 -12.26
C ASN A 10 7.43 -4.25 -13.16
N SER A 11 7.33 -5.32 -13.95
CA SER A 11 6.24 -5.48 -14.92
C SER A 11 5.02 -6.21 -14.37
N ARG A 12 5.18 -7.05 -13.33
CA ARG A 12 4.08 -7.84 -12.76
C ARG A 12 3.82 -7.55 -11.29
N LEU A 13 4.85 -7.68 -10.46
CA LEU A 13 4.66 -7.60 -9.00
C LEU A 13 4.25 -6.18 -8.57
N ILE A 14 5.03 -5.17 -8.94
CA ILE A 14 4.77 -3.77 -8.56
C ILE A 14 3.37 -3.31 -9.02
N PRO A 15 2.94 -3.53 -10.29
CA PRO A 15 1.58 -3.21 -10.70
C PRO A 15 0.49 -3.96 -9.92
N SER A 16 0.68 -5.26 -9.66
CA SER A 16 -0.30 -6.08 -8.92
C SER A 16 -0.48 -5.59 -7.48
N LEU A 17 0.62 -5.21 -6.82
CA LEU A 17 0.57 -4.64 -5.47
C LEU A 17 -0.15 -3.28 -5.46
N LYS A 18 0.06 -2.43 -6.48
CA LYS A 18 -0.69 -1.16 -6.62
C LYS A 18 -2.20 -1.41 -6.79
N THR A 19 -2.58 -2.38 -7.62
CA THR A 19 -3.99 -2.78 -7.79
C THR A 19 -4.58 -3.27 -6.48
N LEU A 20 -3.85 -4.10 -5.74
CA LEU A 20 -4.30 -4.60 -4.43
C LEU A 20 -4.52 -3.45 -3.44
N HIS A 21 -3.56 -2.52 -3.30
CA HIS A 21 -3.71 -1.34 -2.45
C HIS A 21 -4.95 -0.52 -2.83
N SER A 22 -5.10 -0.19 -4.12
CA SER A 22 -6.26 0.59 -4.60
C SER A 22 -7.58 -0.13 -4.34
N THR A 23 -7.59 -1.46 -4.43
CA THR A 23 -8.78 -2.27 -4.16
C THR A 23 -9.14 -2.25 -2.68
N LEU A 24 -8.15 -2.41 -1.80
CA LEU A 24 -8.35 -2.33 -0.34
C LEU A 24 -8.89 -0.95 0.08
N ASP A 25 -8.32 0.12 -0.48
CA ASP A 25 -8.77 1.49 -0.23
C ASP A 25 -10.19 1.75 -0.74
N SER A 26 -10.50 1.29 -1.96
CA SER A 26 -11.85 1.40 -2.51
C SER A 26 -12.88 0.64 -1.67
N LYS A 27 -12.52 -0.56 -1.19
CA LYS A 27 -13.39 -1.37 -0.32
C LYS A 27 -13.55 -0.77 1.08
N SER A 28 -12.53 -0.08 1.60
CA SER A 28 -12.66 0.71 2.84
C SER A 28 -13.80 1.73 2.72
N LEU A 29 -13.88 2.45 1.59
CA LEU A 29 -14.94 3.43 1.33
C LEU A 29 -16.31 2.77 1.10
N GLU A 30 -16.35 1.67 0.37
CA GLU A 30 -17.59 0.90 0.12
C GLU A 30 -18.19 0.36 1.42
N PHE A 31 -17.36 0.00 2.39
CA PHE A 31 -17.78 -0.63 3.65
C PHE A 31 -17.88 0.33 4.84
N LYS A 32 -17.86 1.64 4.60
CA LYS A 32 -17.87 2.68 5.65
C LYS A 32 -19.11 2.66 6.56
N ASP A 33 -20.22 2.09 6.10
CA ASP A 33 -21.48 2.06 6.83
C ASP A 33 -21.82 0.66 7.40
N ILE A 34 -20.94 -0.33 7.19
CA ILE A 34 -21.15 -1.71 7.66
C ILE A 34 -20.57 -1.86 9.06
N VAL A 35 -21.44 -2.04 10.06
CA VAL A 35 -21.05 -2.36 11.44
C VAL A 35 -20.96 -3.87 11.62
N LYS A 36 -19.89 -4.36 12.23
CA LYS A 36 -19.68 -5.76 12.60
C LYS A 36 -19.20 -5.90 14.04
N ILE A 37 -19.37 -7.10 14.60
CA ILE A 37 -18.77 -7.48 15.88
C ILE A 37 -17.24 -7.59 15.70
N GLY A 38 -16.49 -6.93 16.57
CA GLY A 38 -15.03 -7.04 16.60
C GLY A 38 -14.57 -8.39 17.14
N ARG A 39 -13.31 -8.74 16.88
CA ARG A 39 -12.69 -9.91 17.51
C ARG A 39 -11.34 -9.60 18.12
N THR A 40 -11.18 -9.90 19.40
CA THR A 40 -9.89 -9.91 20.11
C THR A 40 -9.68 -11.30 20.69
N HIS A 41 -8.49 -11.88 20.57
CA HIS A 41 -8.26 -13.29 20.95
C HIS A 41 -9.31 -14.28 20.37
N THR A 42 -9.79 -13.99 19.16
CA THR A 42 -10.89 -14.71 18.48
C THR A 42 -12.23 -14.75 19.24
N GLN A 43 -12.41 -13.92 20.26
CA GLN A 43 -13.66 -13.74 21.00
C GLN A 43 -14.35 -12.44 20.57
N ASP A 44 -15.67 -12.37 20.77
CA ASP A 44 -16.44 -11.18 20.45
C ASP A 44 -15.96 -9.96 21.27
N ALA A 45 -15.82 -8.84 20.57
CA ALA A 45 -15.40 -7.57 21.14
C ALA A 45 -16.41 -6.47 20.79
N THR A 46 -16.11 -5.23 21.18
CA THR A 46 -16.95 -4.08 20.83
C THR A 46 -17.13 -3.96 19.31
N PRO A 47 -18.31 -3.51 18.84
CA PRO A 47 -18.54 -3.33 17.40
C PRO A 47 -17.57 -2.34 16.77
N LEU A 48 -17.25 -2.57 15.50
CA LEU A 48 -16.46 -1.66 14.65
C LEU A 48 -17.03 -1.60 13.23
N ILE A 49 -16.59 -0.60 12.47
CA ILE A 49 -16.94 -0.43 11.06
C ILE A 49 -15.99 -1.25 10.19
N LEU A 50 -16.53 -2.08 9.30
CA LEU A 50 -15.75 -2.93 8.39
C LEU A 50 -14.83 -2.10 7.47
N GLY A 51 -15.28 -0.92 7.04
CA GLY A 51 -14.44 0.03 6.31
C GLY A 51 -13.16 0.42 7.07
N GLN A 52 -13.22 0.59 8.40
CA GLN A 52 -12.02 0.91 9.19
C GLN A 52 -11.00 -0.24 9.19
N GLU A 53 -11.47 -1.48 9.23
CA GLU A 53 -10.62 -2.67 9.15
C GLU A 53 -9.89 -2.74 7.79
N PHE A 54 -10.62 -2.50 6.69
CA PHE A 54 -10.05 -2.45 5.35
C PHE A 54 -9.09 -1.27 5.14
N GLY A 55 -9.40 -0.11 5.72
CA GLY A 55 -8.49 1.05 5.73
C GLY A 55 -7.19 0.77 6.49
N GLY A 56 -7.27 -0.01 7.57
CA GLY A 56 -6.11 -0.53 8.28
C GLY A 56 -5.22 -1.41 7.39
N TYR A 57 -5.82 -2.31 6.61
CA TYR A 57 -5.09 -3.16 5.66
C TYR A 57 -4.39 -2.34 4.57
N ALA A 58 -5.10 -1.39 3.95
CA ALA A 58 -4.52 -0.51 2.93
C ALA A 58 -3.32 0.28 3.48
N THR A 59 -3.46 0.84 4.69
CA THR A 59 -2.41 1.59 5.38
C THR A 59 -1.20 0.71 5.71
N HIS A 60 -1.42 -0.48 6.24
CA HIS A 60 -0.35 -1.42 6.57
C HIS A 60 0.42 -1.84 5.32
N PHE A 61 -0.31 -2.15 4.25
CA PHE A 61 0.25 -2.52 2.97
C PHE A 61 1.08 -1.40 2.34
N SER A 62 0.60 -0.16 2.41
CA SER A 62 1.32 1.04 1.97
C SER A 62 2.68 1.20 2.68
N LYS A 63 2.71 0.99 3.99
CA LYS A 63 3.96 1.05 4.80
C LYS A 63 4.95 -0.04 4.41
N MET A 64 4.50 -1.29 4.30
CA MET A 64 5.36 -2.41 3.88
C MET A 64 5.94 -2.18 2.48
N PHE A 65 5.13 -1.65 1.56
CA PHE A 65 5.57 -1.40 0.20
C PHE A 65 6.62 -0.29 0.12
N GLY A 66 6.50 0.77 0.94
CA GLY A 66 7.54 1.78 1.09
C GLY A 66 8.89 1.19 1.54
N GLN A 67 8.86 0.21 2.45
CA GLN A 67 10.07 -0.48 2.92
C GLN A 67 10.64 -1.46 1.88
N LEU A 68 9.80 -2.18 1.13
CA LEU A 68 10.23 -3.06 0.03
C LEU A 68 10.90 -2.27 -1.10
N ALA A 69 10.41 -1.06 -1.40
CA ALA A 69 11.03 -0.18 -2.38
C ALA A 69 12.45 0.27 -1.96
N GLN A 70 12.70 0.40 -0.66
CA GLN A 70 14.04 0.70 -0.11
C GLN A 70 15.00 -0.51 -0.16
N GLY A 71 14.47 -1.74 -0.03
CA GLY A 71 15.28 -2.97 0.01
C GLY A 71 15.45 -3.74 -1.32
N GLY A 72 14.70 -3.38 -2.37
CA GLY A 72 14.50 -4.19 -3.57
C GLY A 72 15.64 -4.28 -4.61
N THR A 73 16.84 -3.78 -4.35
CA THR A 73 17.99 -4.07 -5.22
C THR A 73 18.65 -5.38 -4.84
N ALA A 74 18.99 -6.20 -5.84
CA ALA A 74 19.24 -7.65 -5.81
C ALA A 74 20.16 -8.26 -4.72
N VAL A 75 20.77 -7.46 -3.84
CA VAL A 75 21.59 -7.93 -2.71
C VAL A 75 21.55 -6.98 -1.49
N GLY A 76 20.60 -6.04 -1.42
CA GLY A 76 20.52 -5.06 -0.33
C GLY A 76 21.62 -3.97 -0.33
N THR A 77 22.42 -3.83 -1.38
CA THR A 77 23.57 -2.89 -1.44
C THR A 77 23.40 -1.67 -2.34
N GLY A 78 22.25 -1.48 -3.01
CA GLY A 78 22.01 -0.30 -3.84
C GLY A 78 22.85 -0.19 -5.12
N LEU A 79 23.55 -1.26 -5.51
CA LEU A 79 24.65 -1.23 -6.50
C LEU A 79 24.22 -1.09 -7.99
N ASN A 80 22.94 -0.89 -8.30
CA ASN A 80 22.51 -0.69 -9.70
C ASN A 80 21.36 0.31 -9.88
N THR A 81 21.01 1.09 -8.86
CA THR A 81 20.01 2.15 -9.00
C THR A 81 20.72 3.44 -9.39
N LYS A 82 20.43 3.96 -10.60
CA LYS A 82 20.84 5.31 -10.97
C LYS A 82 20.42 6.26 -9.84
N LYS A 83 21.41 6.95 -9.25
CA LYS A 83 21.24 7.99 -8.22
C LYS A 83 20.06 8.88 -8.63
N GLY A 84 18.93 8.78 -7.91
CA GLY A 84 17.71 9.53 -8.23
C GLY A 84 16.47 8.72 -8.61
N LYS A 85 16.48 7.39 -8.54
CA LYS A 85 15.27 6.53 -8.70
C LYS A 85 14.97 5.59 -7.53
N SER A 86 15.72 5.69 -6.44
CA SER A 86 15.53 4.91 -5.20
C SER A 86 14.58 5.57 -4.19
N ASP A 87 14.40 6.88 -4.28
CA ASP A 87 13.86 7.69 -3.15
C ASP A 87 12.50 8.30 -3.45
N MET A 88 11.74 7.66 -4.33
CA MET A 88 10.39 8.08 -4.65
C MET A 88 9.55 6.95 -4.10
N THR A 89 9.12 7.11 -2.85
CA THR A 89 8.06 6.27 -2.27
C THR A 89 7.05 6.03 -3.39
N MET A 90 6.91 4.79 -3.87
CA MET A 90 6.16 4.50 -5.10
C MET A 90 4.67 4.92 -5.02
N LEU A 91 4.24 5.37 -3.84
CA LEU A 91 2.92 5.91 -3.51
C LEU A 91 2.82 7.44 -3.58
N GLN A 92 3.93 8.20 -3.64
CA GLN A 92 3.89 9.65 -3.90
C GLN A 92 3.43 10.01 -5.33
N GLN A 93 3.29 9.01 -6.20
CA GLN A 93 2.72 9.18 -7.55
C GLN A 93 1.20 8.99 -7.60
N LEU A 94 0.54 8.61 -6.49
CA LEU A 94 -0.92 8.67 -6.42
C LEU A 94 -1.31 10.16 -6.37
N PRO A 95 -2.21 10.66 -7.24
CA PRO A 95 -2.55 12.08 -7.22
C PRO A 95 -3.13 12.44 -5.86
N ARG A 96 -2.39 13.25 -5.08
CA ARG A 96 -2.98 14.08 -4.04
C ARG A 96 -3.99 14.99 -4.72
N LYS A 97 -5.23 14.54 -4.90
CA LYS A 97 -6.36 15.47 -4.93
C LYS A 97 -6.54 15.94 -3.50
N LEU A 98 -5.69 16.88 -3.07
CA LEU A 98 -6.13 17.89 -2.10
C LEU A 98 -7.26 18.64 -2.81
N THR A 99 -8.48 18.29 -2.47
CA THR A 99 -9.65 19.11 -2.79
C THR A 99 -9.44 20.50 -2.19
N LYS A 100 -9.81 21.55 -2.95
CA LYS A 100 -9.70 22.98 -2.61
C LYS A 100 -10.54 23.41 -1.39
N LYS A 101 -10.51 22.69 -0.26
CA LYS A 101 -11.28 23.01 0.94
C LYS A 101 -10.42 23.36 2.17
N ASP A 102 -9.09 23.35 2.02
CA ASP A 102 -8.15 23.79 3.06
C ASP A 102 -7.61 25.22 2.84
N LEU A 103 -8.21 25.99 1.93
CA LEU A 103 -8.05 27.44 1.87
C LEU A 103 -9.42 28.06 2.12
N HIS A 104 -9.74 28.31 3.40
CA HIS A 104 -10.46 29.46 3.93
C HIS A 104 -10.57 29.33 5.46
#